data_AF-A0A952R5N1-F1
#
_entry.id   AF-A0A952R5N1-F1
#
_cell.length_a   1.000
_cell.length_b   1.000
_cell.length_c   1.000
_cell.angle_alpha   90.00
_cell.angle_beta   90.00
_cell.angle_gamma   90.00
#
_symmetry.space_group_name_H-M   'P 1'
#
loop_
_entity.id
_entity.type
_entity.pdbx_description
1 polymer ?
#
loop_
_entity_poly.entity_id
_entity_poly.type
_entity_poly.pdbx_seq_one_letter_code
_entity_poly.pdbx_strand_id
1 'polypeptide(L)'
;MKRMRPSGKLLWLLVPLLAAPTPGDVGGCGSAPAELDPPVFFASRDAILCDACGRCGFDSTSCRAACSAPDRRGDRFPDRCVPLVHDGVVCLRALSHASCDEVARFVDDVRPEIPTECDFCPEGG
;
A
#
# COMPACT_ATOMS: atom_id res chain seq x y z
N MET A 1 61.34 17.35 -40.98
CA MET A 1 60.33 17.84 -40.01
C MET A 1 59.20 16.83 -39.90
N LYS A 2 59.09 16.09 -38.79
CA LYS A 2 57.99 15.15 -38.51
C LYS A 2 57.46 15.47 -37.11
N ARG A 3 56.31 16.13 -37.02
CA ARG A 3 55.66 16.47 -35.74
C ARG A 3 54.89 15.26 -35.24
N MET A 4 55.33 14.69 -34.12
CA MET A 4 54.58 13.69 -33.35
C MET A 4 53.28 14.33 -32.81
N ARG A 5 52.15 13.66 -32.96
CA ARG A 5 50.87 14.05 -32.35
C ARG A 5 50.76 13.39 -30.97
N PRO A 6 50.40 14.12 -29.90
CA PRO A 6 50.10 13.51 -28.61
C PRO A 6 48.71 12.86 -28.65
N SER A 7 48.66 11.55 -28.41
CA SER A 7 47.43 10.79 -28.16
C SER A 7 46.92 11.10 -26.75
N GLY A 8 45.99 12.03 -26.63
CA GLY A 8 45.27 12.31 -25.40
C GLY A 8 43.78 12.44 -25.67
N LYS A 9 43.02 11.39 -25.36
CA LYS A 9 41.59 11.42 -25.01
C LYS A 9 41.34 10.22 -24.10
N LEU A 10 41.53 10.41 -22.79
CA LEU A 10 40.46 10.76 -21.85
C LEU A 10 39.47 9.60 -21.71
N LEU A 11 39.81 8.74 -20.75
CA LEU A 11 38.99 7.81 -19.99
C LEU A 11 37.51 8.23 -19.95
N TRP A 12 36.67 7.61 -20.79
CA TRP A 12 35.22 7.60 -20.59
C TRP A 12 34.88 6.40 -19.72
N LEU A 13 34.92 6.62 -18.40
CA LEU A 13 34.18 5.83 -17.43
C LEU A 13 32.69 6.01 -17.75
N LEU A 14 32.11 5.06 -18.50
CA LEU A 14 30.66 4.92 -18.61
C LEU A 14 30.15 4.43 -17.25
N VAL A 15 29.68 5.38 -16.44
CA VAL A 15 28.82 5.12 -15.28
C VAL A 15 27.40 5.02 -15.83
N PRO A 16 26.78 3.83 -15.99
CA PRO A 16 25.34 3.76 -15.87
C PRO A 16 25.01 3.93 -14.38
N LEU A 17 24.56 5.14 -14.05
CA LEU A 17 23.98 5.45 -12.76
C LEU A 17 22.79 4.52 -12.52
N LEU A 18 22.88 3.74 -11.44
CA LEU A 18 21.83 3.45 -10.45
C LEU A 18 20.39 3.89 -10.79
N ALA A 19 19.76 3.29 -11.80
CA ALA A 19 18.31 3.23 -11.85
C ALA A 19 17.87 2.16 -10.83
N ALA A 20 17.74 2.55 -9.57
CA ALA A 20 17.02 1.72 -8.61
C ALA A 20 15.57 1.56 -9.12
N PRO A 21 14.96 0.37 -9.00
CA PRO A 21 13.55 0.22 -9.33
C PRO A 21 12.75 1.21 -8.49
N THR A 22 11.84 1.94 -9.14
CA THR A 22 10.86 2.75 -8.45
C THR A 22 9.88 1.83 -7.70
N PRO A 23 9.31 2.27 -6.56
CA PRO A 23 8.14 1.60 -6.00
C PRO A 23 7.07 1.51 -7.10
N GLY A 24 6.70 0.29 -7.51
CA GLY A 24 5.90 0.06 -8.71
C GLY A 24 6.67 -0.35 -9.97
N ASP A 25 7.91 -0.84 -9.88
CA ASP A 25 8.62 -1.47 -11.02
C ASP A 25 8.66 -3.02 -10.95
N VAL A 26 8.23 -3.62 -9.84
CA VAL A 26 8.25 -5.09 -9.66
C VAL A 26 6.83 -5.62 -9.46
N GLY A 27 6.23 -6.12 -10.53
CA GLY A 27 5.03 -6.95 -10.45
C GLY A 27 5.38 -8.44 -10.34
N GLY A 28 4.47 -9.23 -9.77
CA GLY A 28 4.67 -10.68 -9.63
C GLY A 28 4.72 -11.41 -10.98
N CYS A 29 5.60 -12.41 -11.10
CA CYS A 29 5.65 -13.38 -12.21
C CYS A 29 5.61 -12.78 -13.63
N GLY A 30 6.31 -11.66 -13.87
CA GLY A 30 6.44 -11.07 -15.21
C GLY A 30 5.28 -10.16 -15.64
N SER A 31 4.37 -9.81 -14.74
CA SER A 31 3.36 -8.77 -14.98
C SER A 31 3.87 -7.40 -14.52
N ALA A 32 3.43 -6.33 -15.18
CA ALA A 32 3.64 -4.98 -14.67
C ALA A 32 2.82 -4.82 -13.37
N PRO A 33 3.37 -4.16 -12.34
CA PRO A 33 2.61 -3.84 -11.14
C PRO A 33 1.49 -2.86 -11.49
N ALA A 34 0.32 -3.08 -10.91
CA ALA A 34 -0.82 -2.21 -11.06
C ALA A 34 -1.03 -1.43 -9.76
N GLU A 35 -1.27 -0.14 -9.87
CA GLU A 35 -1.64 0.70 -8.74
C GLU A 35 -3.01 0.28 -8.19
N LEU A 36 -3.15 0.32 -6.87
CA LEU A 36 -4.40 0.01 -6.19
C LEU A 36 -5.40 1.15 -6.37
N ASP A 37 -6.59 0.85 -6.87
CA ASP A 37 -7.70 1.81 -6.95
C ASP A 37 -8.23 2.13 -5.52
N PRO A 38 -8.07 3.37 -5.00
CA PRO A 38 -8.43 3.67 -3.62
C PRO A 38 -9.94 3.54 -3.35
N PRO A 39 -10.85 4.08 -4.18
CA PRO A 39 -12.30 3.91 -3.98
C PRO A 39 -12.74 2.45 -3.88
N VAL A 40 -12.27 1.59 -4.79
CA VAL A 40 -12.60 0.16 -4.79
C VAL A 40 -12.03 -0.53 -3.56
N PHE A 41 -10.78 -0.21 -3.20
CA PHE A 41 -10.13 -0.79 -2.02
C PHE A 41 -10.84 -0.43 -0.71
N PHE A 42 -11.09 0.86 -0.46
CA PHE A 42 -11.69 1.29 0.79
C PHE A 42 -13.14 0.81 0.93
N ALA A 43 -13.89 0.76 -0.17
CA ALA A 43 -15.22 0.15 -0.17
C ALA A 43 -15.19 -1.34 0.22
N SER A 44 -14.22 -2.09 -0.33
CA SER A 44 -14.04 -3.52 -0.02
C SER A 44 -13.60 -3.72 1.43
N ARG A 45 -12.66 -2.89 1.92
CA ARG A 45 -12.19 -2.91 3.31
C ARG A 45 -13.34 -2.69 4.29
N ASP A 46 -14.15 -1.67 4.05
CA ASP A 46 -15.24 -1.28 4.94
C ASP A 46 -16.36 -2.32 4.95
N ALA A 47 -16.66 -2.95 3.80
CA ALA A 47 -17.59 -4.09 3.74
C ALA A 47 -17.11 -5.27 4.60
N ILE A 48 -15.83 -5.63 4.54
CA ILE A 48 -15.24 -6.72 5.35
C ILE A 48 -15.28 -6.36 6.84
N LEU A 49 -14.91 -5.14 7.21
CA LEU A 49 -14.95 -4.69 8.60
C LEU A 49 -16.38 -4.65 9.14
N CYS A 50 -17.36 -4.20 8.35
CA CYS A 50 -18.76 -4.19 8.76
C CYS A 50 -19.28 -5.61 9.04
N ASP A 51 -19.00 -6.58 8.15
CA ASP A 51 -19.36 -7.99 8.37
C ASP A 51 -18.71 -8.54 9.64
N ALA A 52 -17.41 -8.30 9.82
CA ALA A 52 -16.67 -8.74 11.01
C ALA A 52 -17.24 -8.13 12.30
N CYS A 53 -17.58 -6.84 12.32
CA CYS A 53 -18.23 -6.18 13.44
C CYS A 53 -19.56 -6.84 13.80
N GLY A 54 -20.40 -7.15 12.80
CA GLY A 54 -21.68 -7.83 13.00
C GLY A 54 -21.50 -9.25 13.56
N ARG A 55 -20.56 -10.01 13.00
CA ARG A 55 -20.24 -11.38 13.43
C ARG A 55 -19.66 -11.44 14.85
N CYS A 56 -18.84 -10.46 15.22
CA CYS A 56 -18.20 -10.39 16.54
C CYS A 56 -18.99 -9.60 17.60
N GLY A 57 -20.06 -8.90 17.20
CA GLY A 57 -20.93 -8.14 18.10
C GLY A 57 -20.36 -6.80 18.58
N PHE A 58 -19.51 -6.15 17.78
CA PHE A 58 -18.92 -4.84 18.12
C PHE A 58 -19.76 -3.68 17.57
N ASP A 59 -19.99 -2.65 18.40
CA ASP A 59 -20.67 -1.40 18.04
C ASP A 59 -19.80 -0.19 18.38
N SER A 60 -18.55 -0.21 17.92
CA SER A 60 -17.66 0.94 18.03
C SER A 60 -17.99 2.00 16.98
N THR A 61 -17.44 3.20 17.14
CA THR A 61 -17.54 4.26 16.12
C THR A 61 -16.92 3.80 14.81
N SER A 62 -15.81 3.06 14.88
CA SER A 62 -15.19 2.43 13.72
C SER A 62 -16.10 1.40 13.04
N CYS A 63 -16.81 0.56 13.79
CA CYS A 63 -17.78 -0.37 13.21
C CYS A 63 -18.95 0.35 12.52
N ARG A 64 -19.56 1.32 13.20
CA ARG A 64 -20.65 2.11 12.62
C ARG A 64 -20.24 2.79 11.32
N ALA A 65 -19.06 3.40 11.31
CA ALA A 65 -18.55 4.07 10.14
C ALA A 65 -18.26 3.10 8.98
N ALA A 66 -17.96 1.82 9.25
CA ALA A 66 -17.66 0.82 8.20
C ALA A 66 -18.96 0.34 7.57
N CYS A 67 -20.03 0.29 8.36
CA CYS A 67 -21.37 -0.04 7.91
C CYS A 67 -22.13 1.16 7.30
N SER A 68 -21.74 2.41 7.58
CA SER A 68 -22.43 3.61 7.11
C SER A 68 -21.90 4.10 5.76
N ALA A 69 -22.09 3.28 4.73
CA ALA A 69 -21.75 3.51 3.32
C ALA A 69 -20.25 3.77 3.01
N PRO A 70 -19.72 3.18 1.93
CA PRO A 70 -18.28 3.19 1.63
C PRO A 70 -17.69 4.57 1.28
N ASP A 71 -18.53 5.57 0.98
CA ASP A 71 -18.09 6.85 0.42
C ASP A 71 -17.45 7.81 1.44
N ARG A 72 -17.31 7.42 2.72
CA ARG A 72 -16.92 8.35 3.80
C ARG A 72 -15.57 8.10 4.46
N ARG A 73 -14.83 7.05 4.08
CA ARG A 73 -13.53 6.75 4.69
C ARG A 73 -12.41 6.52 3.69
N GLY A 74 -11.79 7.64 3.30
CA GLY A 74 -10.63 7.68 2.42
C GLY A 74 -11.07 7.51 0.97
N ASP A 75 -10.87 8.54 0.17
CA ASP A 75 -11.02 8.50 -1.30
C ASP A 75 -9.66 8.42 -2.00
N ARG A 76 -8.57 8.50 -1.22
CA ARG A 76 -7.19 8.50 -1.70
C ARG A 76 -6.23 7.99 -0.64
N PHE A 77 -5.12 7.42 -1.11
CA PHE A 77 -3.94 7.21 -0.28
C PHE A 77 -3.17 8.53 -0.11
N PRO A 78 -2.32 8.67 0.92
CA PRO A 78 -1.42 9.82 1.04
C PRO A 78 -0.57 10.02 -0.23
N ASP A 79 -0.22 11.27 -0.57
CA ASP A 79 0.41 11.62 -1.86
C ASP A 79 1.77 10.93 -2.11
N ARG A 80 2.43 10.41 -1.07
CA ARG A 80 3.69 9.66 -1.14
C ARG A 80 3.52 8.15 -1.03
N CYS A 81 2.28 7.69 -0.99
CA CYS A 81 1.92 6.30 -0.78
C CYS A 81 1.21 5.77 -2.02
N VAL A 82 1.88 4.85 -2.71
CA VAL A 82 1.42 4.29 -3.99
C VAL A 82 1.28 2.78 -3.84
N PRO A 83 0.29 2.31 -3.05
CA PRO A 83 0.10 0.88 -2.86
C PRO A 83 -0.30 0.21 -4.17
N LEU A 84 0.14 -1.03 -4.34
CA LEU A 84 -0.15 -1.85 -5.50
C LEU A 84 -1.38 -2.72 -5.25
N VAL A 85 -2.00 -3.20 -6.32
CA VAL A 85 -3.13 -4.15 -6.25
C VAL A 85 -2.81 -5.35 -5.36
N HIS A 86 -1.56 -5.83 -5.38
CA HIS A 86 -1.13 -6.93 -4.53
C HIS A 86 -1.23 -6.60 -3.03
N ASP A 87 -0.79 -5.41 -2.63
CA ASP A 87 -0.84 -4.95 -1.24
C ASP A 87 -2.29 -4.89 -0.76
N GLY A 88 -3.19 -4.36 -1.61
CA GLY A 88 -4.62 -4.33 -1.36
C GLY A 88 -5.21 -5.73 -1.15
N VAL A 89 -4.87 -6.69 -2.01
CA VAL A 89 -5.33 -8.09 -1.88
C VAL A 89 -4.84 -8.73 -0.59
N VAL A 90 -3.59 -8.49 -0.20
CA VAL A 90 -3.01 -9.03 1.04
C VAL A 90 -3.72 -8.45 2.26
N CYS A 91 -3.93 -7.13 2.30
CA CYS A 91 -4.71 -6.47 3.35
C CYS A 91 -6.14 -7.02 3.46
N LEU A 92 -6.89 -7.05 2.36
CA LEU A 92 -8.29 -7.49 2.37
C LEU A 92 -8.40 -8.96 2.82
N ARG A 93 -7.46 -9.81 2.44
CA ARG A 93 -7.42 -11.21 2.89
C ARG A 93 -7.10 -11.31 4.38
N ALA A 94 -6.16 -10.52 4.88
CA ALA A 94 -5.86 -10.50 6.32
C ALA A 94 -7.11 -10.10 7.13
N LEU A 95 -7.80 -9.03 6.70
CA LEU A 95 -9.04 -8.58 7.34
C LEU A 95 -10.16 -9.64 7.29
N SER A 96 -10.36 -10.32 6.14
CA SER A 96 -11.43 -11.30 6.01
C SER A 96 -11.19 -12.57 6.84
N HIS A 97 -9.96 -12.82 7.25
CA HIS A 97 -9.56 -13.95 8.08
C HIS A 97 -9.30 -13.58 9.55
N ALA A 98 -9.46 -12.31 9.93
CA ALA A 98 -9.24 -11.84 11.28
C ALA A 98 -10.19 -12.49 12.29
N SER A 99 -9.64 -12.90 13.42
CA SER A 99 -10.37 -13.31 14.62
C SER A 99 -11.07 -12.13 15.28
N CYS A 100 -12.04 -12.40 16.16
CA CYS A 100 -12.72 -11.32 16.88
C CYS A 100 -11.78 -10.52 17.81
N ASP A 101 -10.72 -11.15 18.34
CA ASP A 101 -9.72 -10.45 19.16
C ASP A 101 -8.83 -9.51 18.33
N GLU A 102 -8.57 -9.84 17.07
CA GLU A 102 -7.92 -8.95 16.10
C GLU A 102 -8.84 -7.80 15.70
N VAL A 103 -10.09 -8.12 15.34
CA VAL A 103 -11.09 -7.12 14.95
C VAL A 103 -11.31 -6.11 16.09
N ALA A 104 -11.36 -6.56 17.34
CA ALA A 104 -11.48 -5.69 18.51
C ALA A 104 -10.38 -4.62 18.56
N ARG A 105 -9.14 -4.98 18.20
CA ARG A 105 -8.01 -4.04 18.15
C ARG A 105 -8.10 -3.09 16.96
N PHE A 106 -8.56 -3.57 15.81
CA PHE A 106 -8.69 -2.75 14.61
C PHE A 106 -9.80 -1.70 14.71
N VAL A 107 -10.87 -2.03 15.42
CA VAL A 107 -12.06 -1.17 15.56
C VAL A 107 -12.13 -0.46 16.91
N ASP A 108 -11.05 -0.48 17.70
CA ASP A 108 -10.97 0.22 18.98
C ASP A 108 -11.15 1.74 18.78
N ASP A 109 -11.98 2.36 19.62
CA ASP A 109 -12.31 3.79 19.50
C ASP A 109 -11.24 4.71 20.09
N VAL A 110 -10.30 4.18 20.87
CA VAL A 110 -9.27 4.95 21.59
C VAL A 110 -7.91 4.84 20.91
N ARG A 111 -7.52 3.63 20.54
CA ARG A 111 -6.23 3.28 19.92
C ARG A 111 -6.45 2.16 18.89
N PRO A 112 -7.05 2.46 17.73
CA PRO A 112 -7.18 1.48 16.66
C PRO A 112 -5.80 1.04 16.16
N GLU A 113 -5.62 -0.26 16.01
CA GLU A 113 -4.43 -0.84 15.38
C GLU A 113 -4.65 -0.98 13.87
N ILE A 114 -3.63 -0.64 13.07
CA ILE A 114 -3.62 -0.94 11.64
C ILE A 114 -2.98 -2.32 11.46
N PRO A 115 -3.64 -3.29 10.81
CA PRO A 115 -3.01 -4.57 10.47
C PRO A 115 -1.76 -4.31 9.65
N THR A 116 -0.68 -5.05 9.89
CA THR A 116 0.60 -4.88 9.18
C THR A 116 0.45 -5.00 7.67
N GLU A 117 -0.44 -5.88 7.22
CA GLU A 117 -0.79 -6.11 5.82
C GLU A 117 -1.51 -4.91 5.18
N CYS A 118 -2.08 -4.03 5.99
CA CYS A 118 -2.81 -2.83 5.61
C CYS A 118 -2.04 -1.54 5.91
N ASP A 119 -0.85 -1.64 6.51
CA ASP A 119 0.03 -0.49 6.77
C ASP A 119 0.82 -0.17 5.50
N PHE A 120 0.16 0.46 4.53
CA PHE A 120 0.76 0.79 3.24
C PHE A 120 1.78 1.92 3.31
N CYS A 121 1.77 2.72 4.39
CA CYS A 121 2.57 3.93 4.50
C CYS A 121 3.21 4.04 5.90
N PRO A 122 4.04 3.05 6.32
CA PRO A 122 4.71 3.09 7.61
C PRO A 122 5.69 4.27 7.63
N GLU A 123 5.54 5.16 8.61
CA GLU A 123 6.27 6.43 8.77
C GLU A 123 5.81 7.65 7.95
N GLY A 124 4.50 7.81 7.74
CA GLY A 124 3.88 9.13 7.47
C GLY A 124 4.46 9.87 6.26
N GLY A 125 3.85 9.64 5.10
CA GLY A 125 4.16 10.38 3.86
C GLY A 125 4.12 11.90 3.98
#